data_AF-A0ABD5DW63-F1
#
_entry.id   AF-A0ABD5DW63-F1
#
_cell.length_a   1.000
_cell.length_b   1.000
_cell.length_c   1.000
_cell.angle_alpha   90.00
_cell.angle_beta   90.00
_cell.angle_gamma   90.00
#
_symmetry.space_group_name_H-M   'P 1'
#
loop_
_entity.id
_entity.type
_entity.pdbx_description
1 polymer ?
#
loop_
_entity_poly.entity_id
_entity_poly.type
_entity_poly.pdbx_seq_one_letter_code
_entity_poly.pdbx_strand_id
1 'polypeptide(L)'
;ITYWLVEGNEIIGASNLRLKLNEQIEYCGGHIGLGIRPSKRGQNFGSKLLELTIQEAWKLGLTELHIHCYKSNLASANTIQAN
;
A
#
# COMPACT_ATOMS: atom_id res chain seq x y z
N ILE A 1 1.59 2.36 11.29
CA ILE A 1 0.45 1.46 11.55
C ILE A 1 0.50 0.32 10.53
N THR A 2 0.29 -0.92 10.96
CA THR A 2 0.33 -2.08 10.06
C THR A 2 -1.08 -2.66 9.92
N TYR A 3 -1.57 -2.76 8.68
CA TYR A 3 -2.81 -3.39 8.30
C TYR A 3 -2.55 -4.74 7.65
N TRP A 4 -3.46 -5.69 7.87
CA TRP A 4 -3.37 -7.05 7.35
C TRP A 4 -4.63 -7.34 6.52
N LEU A 5 -4.43 -7.79 5.28
CA LEU A 5 -5.51 -8.37 4.49
C LEU A 5 -5.58 -9.86 4.81
N VAL A 6 -6.71 -10.29 5.37
CA VAL A 6 -6.90 -11.66 5.87
C VAL A 6 -8.13 -12.27 5.23
N GLU A 7 -8.02 -13.53 4.81
CA GLU A 7 -9.12 -14.37 4.32
C GLU A 7 -9.19 -15.63 5.20
N GLY A 8 -10.20 -15.70 6.08
CA GLY A 8 -10.27 -16.74 7.10
C GLY A 8 -9.07 -16.71 8.04
N ASN A 9 -8.26 -17.78 8.03
CA ASN A 9 -7.02 -17.88 8.80
C ASN A 9 -5.75 -17.60 7.97
N GLU A 10 -5.89 -17.11 6.73
CA GLU A 10 -4.77 -16.85 5.84
C GLU A 10 -4.48 -15.35 5.71
N ILE A 11 -3.22 -14.97 5.94
CA ILE A 11 -2.73 -13.63 5.61
C ILE A 11 -2.43 -13.57 4.10
N ILE A 12 -3.17 -12.71 3.41
CA ILE A 12 -3.05 -12.46 1.97
C ILE A 12 -2.00 -11.39 1.69
N GLY A 13 -1.93 -10.37 2.53
CA GLY A 13 -0.98 -9.27 2.38
C GLY A 13 -0.92 -8.37 3.61
N ALA A 14 0.07 -7.50 3.62
CA ALA A 14 0.24 -6.51 4.67
C ALA A 14 0.56 -5.14 4.08
N SER A 15 0.10 -4.09 4.76
CA SER A 15 0.29 -2.70 4.40
C SER A 15 0.79 -1.92 5.60
N ASN A 16 1.82 -1.11 5.42
CA ASN A 16 2.37 -0.21 6.42
C ASN A 16 2.02 1.22 6.04
N LEU A 17 1.19 1.86 6.87
CA LEU A 17 0.84 3.27 6.80
C LEU A 17 1.71 4.08 7.75
N ARG A 18 2.41 5.07 7.19
CA ARG A 18 3.21 6.08 7.91
C ARG A 18 2.42 7.38 7.92
N LEU A 19 2.16 7.94 9.10
CA LEU A 19 1.41 9.19 9.25
C LEU A 19 2.30 10.43 9.09
N LYS A 20 3.62 10.26 9.15
CA LYS A 20 4.61 11.31 8.94
C LYS A 20 5.78 10.74 8.15
N LEU A 21 6.29 11.53 7.23
CA LEU A 21 7.50 11.24 6.49
C LEU A 21 8.67 12.06 7.05
N ASN A 22 9.86 11.47 7.03
CA ASN A 22 11.11 12.23 7.10
C ASN A 22 11.62 12.47 5.68
N GLU A 23 12.61 13.34 5.52
CA GLU A 23 13.14 13.74 4.21
C GLU A 23 13.51 12.55 3.31
N GLN A 24 14.08 11.49 3.89
CA GLN A 24 14.52 10.31 3.13
C GLN A 24 13.33 9.51 2.58
N ILE A 25 12.32 9.25 3.42
CA ILE A 25 11.14 8.48 3.01
C ILE A 25 10.14 9.33 2.22
N GLU A 26 10.19 10.65 2.33
CA GLU A 26 9.46 11.55 1.43
C GLU A 26 10.00 11.47 0.00
N TYR A 27 11.33 11.36 -0.17
CA TYR A 27 11.93 11.22 -1.50
C TYR A 27 11.67 9.85 -2.14
N CYS A 28 11.80 8.75 -1.39
CA CYS A 28 11.79 7.38 -1.97
C CYS A 28 11.12 6.29 -1.13
N GLY A 29 10.16 6.63 -0.25
CA GLY A 29 9.49 5.64 0.62
C GLY A 29 7.97 5.77 0.72
N GLY A 30 7.45 6.99 0.73
CA GLY A 30 6.04 7.31 0.81
C GLY A 30 5.36 6.91 2.12
N HIS A 31 4.08 7.23 2.17
CA HIS A 31 3.18 6.94 3.29
C HIS A 31 2.80 5.48 3.34
N ILE A 32 2.68 4.81 2.19
CA ILE A 32 2.14 3.45 2.10
C ILE A 32 3.16 2.52 1.44
N GLY A 33 3.52 1.46 2.16
CA GLY A 33 4.23 0.32 1.60
C GLY A 33 3.42 -0.96 1.82
N LEU A 34 3.16 -1.71 0.76
CA LEU A 34 2.36 -2.94 0.82
C LEU A 34 3.04 -4.12 0.13
N GLY A 35 2.65 -5.32 0.55
CA GLY A 35 3.12 -6.57 -0.05
C GLY A 35 2.02 -7.62 -0.05
N ILE A 36 1.90 -8.34 -1.17
CA ILE A 36 0.98 -9.47 -1.33
C ILE A 36 1.77 -10.77 -1.36
N ARG A 37 1.27 -11.78 -0.64
CA ARG A 37 1.78 -13.14 -0.62
C ARG A 37 1.97 -13.63 -2.05
N PRO A 38 3.14 -14.19 -2.44
CA PRO A 38 3.42 -14.58 -3.83
C PRO A 38 2.32 -15.43 -4.48
N SER A 39 1.75 -16.39 -3.76
CA SER A 39 0.69 -17.29 -4.24
C SER A 39 -0.66 -16.60 -4.48
N LYS A 40 -0.85 -15.37 -3.98
CA LYS A 40 -2.08 -14.58 -4.09
C LYS A 40 -1.93 -13.39 -5.05
N ARG A 41 -0.77 -13.24 -5.70
CA ARG A 41 -0.56 -12.17 -6.70
C ARG A 41 -1.39 -12.42 -7.96
N GLY A 42 -1.66 -11.36 -8.72
CA GLY A 42 -2.49 -11.43 -9.94
C GLY A 42 -4.00 -11.53 -9.69
N GLN A 43 -4.45 -11.50 -8.43
CA GLN A 43 -5.86 -11.62 -8.03
C GLN A 43 -6.43 -10.30 -7.48
N ASN A 44 -5.87 -9.17 -7.90
CA ASN A 44 -6.28 -7.81 -7.51
C ASN A 44 -6.19 -7.44 -6.01
N PHE A 45 -5.71 -8.34 -5.14
CA PHE A 45 -5.55 -8.05 -3.71
C PHE A 45 -4.63 -6.86 -3.40
N GLY A 46 -3.63 -6.59 -4.26
CA GLY A 46 -2.75 -5.43 -4.11
C GLY A 46 -3.52 -4.11 -4.21
N SER A 47 -4.38 -3.99 -5.22
CA SER A 47 -5.25 -2.83 -5.39
C SER A 47 -6.23 -2.69 -4.24
N LYS A 48 -6.87 -3.80 -3.83
CA LYS A 48 -7.84 -3.75 -2.73
C LYS A 48 -7.20 -3.34 -1.41
N LEU A 49 -6.02 -3.87 -1.09
CA LEU A 49 -5.29 -3.50 0.12
C LEU A 49 -4.84 -2.03 0.08
N LEU A 50 -4.43 -1.53 -1.09
CA LEU A 50 -4.08 -0.13 -1.25
C LEU A 50 -5.29 0.79 -1.00
N GLU A 51 -6.42 0.53 -1.68
CA GLU A 51 -7.68 1.26 -1.52
C GLU A 51 -8.09 1.37 -0.05
N LEU A 52 -8.11 0.24 0.66
CA LEU A 52 -8.47 0.20 2.08
C LEU A 52 -7.46 0.97 2.95
N THR A 53 -6.17 0.89 2.65
CA THR A 53 -5.15 1.64 3.40
C THR A 53 -5.30 3.15 3.20
N ILE A 54 -5.63 3.60 1.97
CA ILE A 54 -5.89 5.01 1.66
C ILE A 54 -7.11 5.51 2.45
N GLN A 55 -8.19 4.73 2.50
CA GLN A 55 -9.38 5.09 3.28
C GLN A 55 -9.06 5.26 4.77
N GLU A 56 -8.23 4.37 5.34
CA GLU A 56 -7.78 4.52 6.73
C GLU A 56 -6.87 5.74 6.93
N ALA A 57 -6.02 6.07 5.96
CA ALA A 57 -5.20 7.28 6.01
C ALA A 57 -6.06 8.55 6.08
N TRP A 58 -7.12 8.62 5.28
CA TRP A 58 -8.07 9.74 5.27
C TRP A 58 -8.81 9.89 6.59
N LYS A 59 -9.25 8.78 7.20
CA LYS A 59 -9.86 8.79 8.54
C LYS A 59 -8.92 9.32 9.62
N LEU A 60 -7.61 9.14 9.43
CA LEU A 60 -6.57 9.62 10.35
C LEU A 60 -6.14 11.07 10.06
N GLY A 61 -6.78 11.76 9.12
CA GLY A 61 -6.58 13.19 8.86
C GLY A 61 -5.42 13.50 7.91
N LEU A 62 -4.88 12.51 7.20
CA LEU A 62 -3.97 12.78 6.08
C LEU A 62 -4.78 13.40 4.92
N THR A 63 -4.20 14.41 4.27
CA THR A 63 -4.80 15.08 3.10
C THR A 63 -4.04 14.80 1.82
N GLU A 64 -2.83 14.25 1.93
CA GLU A 64 -1.93 13.94 0.82
C GLU A 64 -1.22 12.63 1.11
N LEU A 65 -1.02 11.81 0.07
CA LEU A 65 -0.31 10.54 0.16
C LEU A 65 0.70 10.43 -0.98
N HIS A 66 1.97 10.38 -0.61
CA HIS A 66 3.04 9.94 -1.48
C HIS A 66 3.15 8.42 -1.46
N ILE A 67 3.19 7.80 -2.64
CA ILE A 67 3.37 6.35 -2.80
C ILE A 67 4.37 6.15 -3.94
N HIS A 68 5.40 5.36 -3.69
CA HIS A 68 6.50 5.17 -4.64
C HIS A 68 6.61 3.70 -5.04
N CYS A 69 6.98 3.49 -6.29
CA CYS A 69 7.46 2.20 -6.76
C CYS A 69 8.62 2.40 -7.74
N TYR A 70 9.46 1.38 -7.91
CA TYR A 70 10.44 1.40 -8.99
C TYR A 70 9.75 1.46 -10.35
N LYS A 71 10.31 2.23 -11.29
CA LYS A 71 9.80 2.35 -12.66
C LYS A 71 9.69 1.02 -13.39
N SER A 72 10.57 0.07 -13.08
CA SER A 72 10.56 -1.29 -13.63
C SER A 72 9.47 -2.19 -13.02
N ASN A 73 8.86 -1.80 -11.90
CA ASN A 73 7.81 -2.55 -11.24
C ASN A 73 6.44 -2.14 -11.78
N LEU A 74 6.14 -2.63 -12.99
CA LEU A 74 4.88 -2.34 -13.68
C LEU A 74 3.66 -2.79 -12.90
N ALA A 75 3.75 -3.91 -12.16
CA ALA A 75 2.64 -4.39 -11.34
C ALA A 75 2.26 -3.40 -10.24
N SER A 76 3.24 -2.86 -9.51
CA SER A 76 2.99 -1.81 -8.50
C SER A 76 2.57 -0.50 -9.15
N ALA A 77 3.19 -0.09 -10.27
CA ALA A 77 2.80 1.14 -10.95
C ALA A 77 1.33 1.11 -11.39
N ASN A 78 0.89 0.02 -12.03
CA ASN A 78 -0.50 -0.16 -12.43
C ASN A 78 -1.45 -0.19 -11.22
N THR A 79 -1.02 -0.81 -10.12
CA THR A 79 -1.81 -0.84 -8.87
C THR A 79 -2.01 0.57 -8.31
N ILE A 80 -0.95 1.37 -8.27
CA ILE A 80 -0.98 2.75 -7.78
C ILE A 80 -1.84 3.63 -8.69
N GLN A 81 -1.67 3.53 -10.00
CA GLN A 81 -2.42 4.36 -10.96
C GLN A 81 -3.91 4.02 -11.06
N ALA A 82 -4.32 2.82 -10.64
CA ALA A 82 -5.71 2.38 -10.65
C ALA A 82 -6.50 2.81 -9.39
N ASN A 83 -5.85 3.47 -8.42
CA ASN A 83 -6.45 3.97 -7.18
C ASN A 83 -6.36 5.49 -7.12
#